data_AF-A0A0C3F2R2-F1
#
_entry.id   AF-A0A0C3F2R2-F1
#
_cell.length_a   1.000
_cell.length_b   1.000
_cell.length_c   1.000
_cell.angle_alpha   90.00
_cell.angle_beta   90.00
_cell.angle_gamma   90.00
#
_symmetry.space_group_name_H-M   'P 1'
#
loop_
_entity.id
_entity.type
_entity.pdbx_description
1 polymer ?
#
loop_
_entity_poly.entity_id
_entity_poly.type
_entity_poly.pdbx_seq_one_letter_code
_entity_poly.pdbx_strand_id
1 'polypeptide(L)'
;MRGIVPLLERWLGNLLARQFEGRNSKGIAKTVTKQRVESHYDLELHAAVMHDILDMMPESIKQNKSKTILQHLSEAWRCWKANIPWKVPGMPTAIENIILRYIKSKADWWCLVTHYNRERIRRGATVDKAVVKKNLGRLTRLYLKAEQERQHGYLKDGPYISAEEAVAIYTATVHWLESRKFAPIPPLSYKHDTKLLVLALEKLKEAYSVKGRSNQSQRDIEQAYDNPHECLSRIKCLLLTQRAFKESGIKFFDTYDKLIPCYDIEPVEKITDAYLDQFLFFE
;
A
#
# COMPACT_ATOMS: atom_id res chain seq x y z
N MET A 1 -40.64 9.81 -38.61
CA MET A 1 -39.84 10.87 -39.28
C MET A 1 -39.82 12.20 -38.52
N ARG A 2 -40.96 12.74 -38.04
CA ARG A 2 -41.03 14.08 -37.40
C ARG A 2 -40.00 14.34 -36.28
N GLY A 3 -39.66 13.34 -35.45
CA GLY A 3 -38.70 13.52 -34.35
C GLY A 3 -37.22 13.42 -34.75
N ILE A 4 -36.89 12.79 -35.88
CA ILE A 4 -35.49 12.61 -36.31
C ILE A 4 -35.01 13.72 -37.24
N VAL A 5 -35.94 14.39 -37.92
CA VAL A 5 -35.64 15.49 -38.86
C VAL A 5 -34.84 16.62 -38.18
N PRO A 6 -35.24 17.17 -37.02
CA PRO A 6 -34.45 18.24 -36.37
C PRO A 6 -33.06 17.79 -35.91
N LEU A 7 -32.92 16.52 -35.56
CA LEU A 7 -31.64 15.94 -35.12
C LEU A 7 -30.67 15.83 -36.31
N LEU A 8 -31.18 15.34 -37.45
CA LEU A 8 -30.42 15.18 -38.69
C LEU A 8 -30.07 16.53 -39.31
N GLU A 9 -30.98 17.50 -39.33
CA GLU A 9 -30.69 18.87 -39.78
C GLU A 9 -29.51 19.46 -39.02
N ARG A 10 -29.50 19.32 -37.68
CA ARG A 10 -28.39 19.79 -36.85
C ARG A 10 -27.10 19.02 -37.13
N TRP A 11 -27.15 17.70 -37.24
CA TRP A 11 -25.94 16.87 -37.43
C TRP A 11 -25.33 17.07 -38.83
N LEU A 12 -26.16 17.10 -39.87
CA LEU A 12 -25.75 17.34 -41.24
C LEU A 12 -25.29 18.79 -41.42
N GLY A 13 -25.99 19.77 -40.83
CA GLY A 13 -25.55 21.17 -40.81
C GLY A 13 -24.16 21.32 -40.19
N ASN A 14 -23.93 20.73 -39.01
CA ASN A 14 -22.62 20.74 -38.36
C ASN A 14 -21.54 20.00 -39.18
N LEU A 15 -21.91 18.92 -39.87
CA LEU A 15 -21.00 18.17 -40.72
C LEU A 15 -20.55 19.00 -41.93
N LEU A 16 -21.51 19.64 -42.61
CA LEU A 16 -21.26 20.50 -43.77
C LEU A 16 -20.45 21.74 -43.37
N ALA A 17 -20.84 22.43 -42.30
CA ALA A 17 -20.09 23.57 -41.77
C ALA A 17 -18.64 23.17 -41.46
N ARG A 18 -18.42 22.02 -40.81
CA ARG A 18 -17.06 21.52 -40.53
C ARG A 18 -16.27 21.15 -41.78
N GLN A 19 -16.94 20.71 -42.85
CA GLN A 19 -16.32 20.33 -44.12
C GLN A 19 -15.86 21.56 -44.92
N PHE A 20 -16.68 22.61 -44.96
CA PHE A 20 -16.41 23.81 -45.76
C PHE A 20 -15.66 24.90 -44.99
N GLU A 21 -15.96 25.11 -43.72
CA GLU A 21 -15.35 26.15 -42.87
C GLU A 21 -14.16 25.63 -42.05
N GLY A 22 -13.97 24.31 -42.00
CA GLY A 22 -12.92 23.65 -41.22
C GLY A 22 -13.26 23.53 -39.73
N ARG A 23 -12.31 22.99 -38.94
CA ARG A 23 -12.46 22.86 -37.48
C ARG A 23 -11.79 24.01 -36.73
N ASN A 24 -12.56 24.70 -35.89
CA ASN A 24 -12.02 25.63 -34.90
C ASN A 24 -11.27 24.88 -33.79
N SER A 25 -9.95 24.85 -33.86
CA SER A 25 -9.08 24.09 -32.95
C SER A 25 -9.07 24.61 -31.50
N LYS A 26 -9.32 25.90 -31.30
CA LYS A 26 -9.34 26.56 -29.97
C LYS A 26 -10.65 27.29 -29.65
N GLY A 27 -11.67 27.16 -30.50
CA GLY A 27 -12.92 27.94 -30.36
C GLY A 27 -13.84 27.49 -29.22
N ILE A 28 -13.65 26.27 -28.69
CA ILE A 28 -14.53 25.71 -27.65
C ILE A 28 -13.68 25.28 -26.45
N ALA A 29 -13.98 25.87 -25.29
CA ALA A 29 -13.43 25.43 -24.02
C ALA A 29 -13.90 24.01 -23.72
N LYS A 30 -12.96 23.09 -23.46
CA LYS A 30 -13.28 21.68 -23.21
C LYS A 30 -13.78 21.51 -21.78
N THR A 31 -14.97 20.95 -21.62
CA THR A 31 -15.50 20.55 -20.31
C THR A 31 -14.61 19.49 -19.65
N VAL A 32 -14.44 19.60 -18.32
CA VAL A 32 -13.68 18.63 -17.53
C VAL A 32 -14.54 17.40 -17.30
N THR A 33 -14.26 16.34 -18.06
CA THR A 33 -14.91 15.03 -17.88
C THR A 33 -14.12 14.17 -16.90
N LYS A 34 -14.70 13.03 -16.47
CA LYS A 34 -14.13 12.07 -15.50
C LYS A 34 -12.64 11.77 -15.71
N GLN A 35 -12.19 11.65 -16.96
CA GLN A 35 -10.79 11.34 -17.29
C GLN A 35 -9.80 12.45 -16.92
N ARG A 36 -10.26 13.70 -16.82
CA ARG A 36 -9.41 14.88 -16.64
C ARG A 36 -9.51 15.52 -15.26
N VAL A 37 -10.35 14.99 -14.37
CA VAL A 37 -10.59 15.56 -13.02
C VAL A 37 -9.28 15.66 -12.23
N GLU A 38 -8.48 14.59 -12.18
CA GLU A 38 -7.21 14.59 -11.41
C GLU A 38 -6.19 15.56 -12.04
N SER A 39 -6.05 15.57 -13.36
CA SER A 39 -5.10 16.45 -14.06
C SER A 39 -5.51 17.93 -13.98
N HIS A 40 -6.80 18.21 -14.02
CA HIS A 40 -7.31 19.57 -13.90
C HIS A 40 -7.13 20.11 -12.48
N TYR A 41 -7.39 19.27 -11.46
CA TYR A 41 -7.12 19.61 -10.07
C TYR A 41 -5.64 19.98 -9.86
N ASP A 42 -4.71 19.19 -10.40
CA ASP A 42 -3.28 19.50 -10.32
C ASP A 42 -2.91 20.83 -11.03
N LEU A 43 -3.57 21.13 -12.14
CA LEU A 43 -3.37 22.37 -12.89
C LEU A 43 -3.86 23.60 -12.11
N GLU A 44 -5.06 23.52 -11.52
CA GLU A 44 -5.61 24.58 -10.67
C GLU A 44 -4.77 24.77 -9.40
N LEU A 45 -4.33 23.69 -8.77
CA LEU A 45 -3.45 23.73 -7.61
C LEU A 45 -2.13 24.44 -7.93
N HIS A 46 -1.50 24.10 -9.07
CA HIS A 46 -0.27 24.76 -9.49
C HIS A 46 -0.49 26.25 -9.77
N ALA A 47 -1.60 26.61 -10.42
CA ALA A 47 -1.94 28.01 -10.67
C ALA A 47 -2.16 28.78 -9.36
N ALA A 48 -2.90 28.22 -8.40
CA ALA A 48 -3.16 28.84 -7.10
C ALA A 48 -1.87 29.06 -6.29
N VAL A 49 -1.00 28.03 -6.24
CA VAL A 49 0.31 28.13 -5.60
C VAL A 49 1.18 29.21 -6.25
N MET A 50 1.15 29.30 -7.59
CA MET A 50 1.90 30.32 -8.32
C MET A 50 1.42 31.73 -8.02
N HIS A 51 0.11 31.95 -7.91
CA HIS A 51 -0.44 33.25 -7.51
C HIS A 51 0.04 33.66 -6.12
N ASP A 52 -0.10 32.79 -5.11
CA ASP A 52 0.32 33.08 -3.74
C ASP A 52 1.84 33.36 -3.63
N ILE A 53 2.65 32.64 -4.40
CA ILE A 53 4.11 32.83 -4.42
C ILE A 53 4.47 34.20 -5.04
N LEU A 54 3.80 34.58 -6.14
CA LEU A 54 4.08 35.83 -6.84
C LEU A 54 3.68 37.06 -6.01
N ASP A 55 2.63 36.95 -5.19
CA ASP A 55 2.18 38.02 -4.31
C ASP A 55 3.12 38.22 -3.11
N MET A 56 3.80 37.15 -2.65
CA MET A 56 4.71 37.21 -1.50
C MET A 56 6.17 37.54 -1.85
N MET A 57 6.58 37.34 -3.10
CA MET A 57 7.96 37.64 -3.53
C MET A 57 8.14 39.12 -3.91
N PRO A 58 9.27 39.77 -3.56
CA PRO A 58 9.62 41.08 -4.09
C PRO A 58 9.78 41.05 -5.63
N GLU A 59 9.40 42.14 -6.32
CA GLU A 59 9.44 42.25 -7.80
C GLU A 59 10.74 41.73 -8.43
N SER A 60 11.88 41.94 -7.77
CA SER A 60 13.22 41.59 -8.28
C SER A 60 13.53 40.08 -8.33
N ILE A 61 12.74 39.21 -7.69
CA ILE A 61 13.06 37.77 -7.52
C ILE A 61 12.00 36.84 -8.18
N LYS A 62 10.86 37.38 -8.63
CA LYS A 62 9.63 36.63 -8.96
C LYS A 62 9.79 35.52 -10.02
N GLN A 63 10.49 35.77 -11.12
CA GLN A 63 10.48 34.82 -12.26
C GLN A 63 11.45 33.65 -12.10
N ASN A 64 12.61 33.85 -11.45
CA ASN A 64 13.69 32.86 -11.45
C ASN A 64 13.46 31.69 -10.48
N LYS A 65 12.67 31.88 -9.41
CA LYS A 65 12.50 30.87 -8.34
C LYS A 65 11.18 30.10 -8.39
N SER A 66 10.21 30.55 -9.18
CA SER A 66 8.86 29.97 -9.25
C SER A 66 8.85 28.47 -9.61
N LYS A 67 9.61 28.08 -10.65
CA LYS A 67 9.74 26.68 -11.08
C LYS A 67 10.33 25.78 -9.99
N THR A 68 11.34 26.26 -9.27
CA THR A 68 11.98 25.51 -8.18
C THR A 68 11.03 25.28 -7.02
N ILE A 69 10.19 26.28 -6.68
CA ILE A 69 9.19 26.12 -5.62
C ILE A 69 8.12 25.07 -6.02
N LEU A 70 7.71 25.03 -7.29
CA LEU A 70 6.80 24.00 -7.78
C LEU A 70 7.42 22.58 -7.75
N GLN A 71 8.74 22.47 -7.94
CA GLN A 71 9.45 21.19 -7.74
C GLN A 71 9.40 20.78 -6.26
N HIS A 72 9.63 21.71 -5.34
CA HIS A 72 9.50 21.43 -3.91
C HIS A 72 8.07 21.04 -3.51
N LEU A 73 7.05 21.68 -4.08
CA LEU A 73 5.65 21.28 -3.88
C LEU A 73 5.42 19.84 -4.34
N SER A 74 5.93 19.48 -5.52
CA SER A 74 5.80 18.13 -6.08
C SER A 74 6.51 17.08 -5.22
N GLU A 75 7.68 17.43 -4.68
CA GLU A 75 8.45 16.54 -3.80
C GLU A 75 7.81 16.41 -2.41
N ALA A 76 7.34 17.50 -1.83
CA ALA A 76 6.59 17.49 -0.57
C ALA A 76 5.35 16.57 -0.67
N TRP A 77 4.66 16.57 -1.82
CA TRP A 77 3.54 15.64 -2.07
C TRP A 77 3.98 14.17 -2.13
N ARG A 78 5.16 13.88 -2.70
CA ARG A 78 5.72 12.52 -2.73
C ARG A 78 6.12 12.06 -1.34
N CYS A 79 6.82 12.91 -0.57
CA CYS A 79 7.18 12.66 0.82
C CYS A 79 5.93 12.38 1.66
N TRP A 80 4.88 13.19 1.52
CA TRP A 80 3.61 12.97 2.23
C TRP A 80 3.00 11.59 1.91
N LYS A 81 2.96 11.18 0.63
CA LYS A 81 2.45 9.86 0.21
C LYS A 81 3.32 8.69 0.67
N ALA A 82 4.61 8.92 0.92
CA ALA A 82 5.57 7.92 1.39
C ALA A 82 5.71 7.91 2.93
N ASN A 83 5.03 8.82 3.62
CA ASN A 83 5.20 9.08 5.06
C ASN A 83 6.63 9.46 5.49
N ILE A 84 7.36 10.13 4.61
CA ILE A 84 8.70 10.62 4.89
C ILE A 84 8.60 12.05 5.41
N PRO A 85 9.27 12.41 6.51
CA PRO A 85 9.32 13.79 6.98
C PRO A 85 9.99 14.68 5.92
N TRP A 86 9.26 15.68 5.43
CA TRP A 86 9.79 16.63 4.46
C TRP A 86 10.32 17.85 5.20
N LYS A 87 11.64 18.04 5.18
CA LYS A 87 12.31 19.22 5.70
C LYS A 87 13.46 19.61 4.77
N VAL A 88 13.43 20.84 4.26
CA VAL A 88 14.47 21.34 3.34
C VAL A 88 15.37 22.33 4.10
N PRO A 89 16.67 22.05 4.25
CA PRO A 89 17.61 22.99 4.89
C PRO A 89 17.67 24.32 4.13
N GLY A 90 17.60 25.44 4.86
CA GLY A 90 17.72 26.78 4.28
C GLY A 90 16.50 27.29 3.50
N MET A 91 15.38 26.59 3.52
CA MET A 91 14.13 27.08 2.91
C MET A 91 13.52 28.22 3.75
N PRO A 92 13.07 29.34 3.13
CA PRO A 92 12.34 30.36 3.84
C PRO A 92 11.03 29.82 4.43
N THR A 93 10.78 30.06 5.72
CA THR A 93 9.60 29.57 6.46
C THR A 93 8.28 29.97 5.79
N ALA A 94 8.24 31.16 5.18
CA ALA A 94 7.07 31.63 4.44
C ALA A 94 6.70 30.70 3.27
N ILE A 95 7.71 30.24 2.50
CA ILE A 95 7.51 29.31 1.38
C ILE A 95 7.17 27.92 1.90
N GLU A 96 7.87 27.47 2.95
CA GLU A 96 7.60 26.18 3.60
C GLU A 96 6.13 26.08 4.05
N ASN A 97 5.61 27.12 4.70
CA ASN A 97 4.23 27.16 5.18
C ASN A 97 3.19 27.14 4.03
N ILE A 98 3.46 27.82 2.91
CA ILE A 98 2.59 27.77 1.72
C ILE A 98 2.54 26.34 1.17
N ILE A 99 3.71 25.72 1.00
CA ILE A 99 3.80 24.33 0.51
C ILE A 99 3.01 23.42 1.45
N LEU A 100 3.25 23.49 2.76
CA LEU A 100 2.55 22.65 3.74
C LEU A 100 1.03 22.86 3.72
N ARG A 101 0.56 24.12 3.57
CA ARG A 101 -0.87 24.44 3.42
C ARG A 101 -1.49 23.75 2.20
N TYR A 102 -0.85 23.85 1.04
CA TYR A 102 -1.35 23.25 -0.18
C TYR A 102 -1.23 21.72 -0.19
N ILE A 103 -0.18 21.16 0.41
CA ILE A 103 -0.04 19.72 0.63
C ILE A 103 -1.16 19.20 1.53
N LYS A 104 -1.51 19.91 2.61
CA LYS A 104 -2.64 19.55 3.47
C LYS A 104 -3.96 19.58 2.70
N SER A 105 -4.24 20.65 1.96
CA SER A 105 -5.45 20.75 1.12
C SER A 105 -5.55 19.60 0.11
N LYS A 106 -4.44 19.28 -0.57
CA LYS A 106 -4.36 18.15 -1.51
C LYS A 106 -4.53 16.79 -0.83
N ALA A 107 -3.97 16.63 0.37
CA ALA A 107 -4.12 15.43 1.18
C ALA A 107 -5.59 15.21 1.59
N ASP A 108 -6.28 16.26 2.05
CA ASP A 108 -7.68 16.19 2.45
C ASP A 108 -8.57 15.79 1.26
N TRP A 109 -8.40 16.43 0.10
CA TRP A 109 -9.07 16.04 -1.13
C TRP A 109 -8.77 14.59 -1.52
N TRP A 110 -7.51 14.17 -1.45
CA TRP A 110 -7.11 12.81 -1.81
C TRP A 110 -7.73 11.76 -0.90
N CYS A 111 -7.80 12.02 0.41
CA CYS A 111 -8.45 11.16 1.40
C CYS A 111 -9.98 11.09 1.17
N LEU A 112 -10.64 12.23 0.99
CA LEU A 112 -12.08 12.29 0.72
C LEU A 112 -12.47 11.50 -0.52
N VAL A 113 -11.74 11.67 -1.63
CA VAL A 113 -11.96 10.90 -2.87
C VAL A 113 -11.71 9.41 -2.66
N THR A 114 -10.78 9.04 -1.76
CA THR A 114 -10.50 7.64 -1.42
C THR A 114 -11.68 7.02 -0.67
N HIS A 115 -12.21 7.69 0.36
CA HIS A 115 -13.36 7.19 1.12
C HIS A 115 -14.64 7.16 0.27
N TYR A 116 -14.87 8.20 -0.54
CA TYR A 116 -16.01 8.24 -1.46
C TYR A 116 -16.01 7.06 -2.44
N ASN A 117 -14.87 6.78 -3.08
CA ASN A 117 -14.77 5.66 -3.99
C ASN A 117 -14.84 4.31 -3.26
N ARG A 118 -14.30 4.21 -2.04
CA ARG A 118 -14.39 2.97 -1.26
C ARG A 118 -15.84 2.62 -0.95
N GLU A 119 -16.63 3.60 -0.52
CA GLU A 119 -18.05 3.37 -0.22
C GLU A 119 -18.86 3.02 -1.48
N ARG A 120 -18.53 3.60 -2.64
CA ARG A 120 -19.15 3.22 -3.92
C ARG A 120 -18.83 1.79 -4.33
N ILE A 121 -17.58 1.35 -4.13
CA ILE A 121 -17.15 -0.03 -4.40
C ILE A 121 -17.89 -0.98 -3.46
N ARG A 122 -17.95 -0.68 -2.16
CA ARG A 122 -18.63 -1.48 -1.15
C ARG A 122 -20.12 -1.67 -1.45
N ARG A 123 -20.79 -0.62 -1.95
CA ARG A 123 -22.22 -0.66 -2.34
C ARG A 123 -22.49 -1.38 -3.67
N GLY A 124 -21.45 -1.81 -4.40
CA GLY A 124 -21.62 -2.41 -5.72
C GLY A 124 -22.08 -1.43 -6.80
N ALA A 125 -21.81 -0.13 -6.65
CA ALA A 125 -22.12 0.86 -7.68
C ALA A 125 -21.25 0.65 -8.93
N THR A 126 -21.65 1.22 -10.07
CA THR A 126 -20.85 1.16 -11.31
C THR A 126 -19.53 1.91 -11.14
N VAL A 127 -18.43 1.16 -11.03
CA VAL A 127 -17.08 1.68 -10.81
C VAL A 127 -16.10 1.03 -11.80
N ASP A 128 -15.26 1.83 -12.43
CA ASP A 128 -14.27 1.33 -13.39
C ASP A 128 -13.18 0.53 -12.67
N LYS A 129 -12.67 -0.52 -13.32
CA LYS A 129 -11.55 -1.33 -12.84
C LYS A 129 -10.32 -0.50 -12.43
N ALA A 130 -10.04 0.58 -13.15
CA ALA A 130 -8.92 1.48 -12.84
C ALA A 130 -9.14 2.23 -11.51
N VAL A 131 -10.38 2.60 -11.19
CA VAL A 131 -10.72 3.28 -9.93
C VAL A 131 -10.57 2.32 -8.76
N VAL A 132 -10.99 1.06 -8.90
CA VAL A 132 -10.77 0.01 -7.89
C VAL A 132 -9.28 -0.16 -7.58
N LYS A 133 -8.46 -0.36 -8.62
CA LYS A 133 -7.00 -0.53 -8.44
C LYS A 133 -6.34 0.69 -7.80
N LYS A 134 -6.73 1.90 -8.22
CA LYS A 134 -6.27 3.14 -7.59
C LYS A 134 -6.69 3.19 -6.12
N ASN A 135 -7.96 2.92 -5.82
CA ASN A 135 -8.51 2.95 -4.46
C ASN A 135 -7.76 2.00 -3.52
N LEU A 136 -7.51 0.76 -3.96
CA LEU A 136 -6.70 -0.20 -3.21
C LEU A 136 -5.33 0.38 -2.85
N GLY A 137 -4.59 0.90 -3.84
CA GLY A 137 -3.28 1.52 -3.60
C GLY A 137 -3.33 2.75 -2.70
N ARG A 138 -4.44 3.52 -2.73
CA ARG A 138 -4.65 4.66 -1.83
C ARG A 138 -4.89 4.19 -0.38
N LEU A 139 -5.77 3.22 -0.18
CA LEU A 139 -6.08 2.66 1.14
C LEU A 139 -4.87 1.97 1.76
N THR A 140 -4.09 1.24 0.98
CA THR A 140 -2.83 0.64 1.45
C THR A 140 -1.87 1.70 2.00
N ARG A 141 -1.72 2.85 1.32
CA ARG A 141 -0.88 3.95 1.83
C ARG A 141 -1.44 4.56 3.11
N LEU A 142 -2.76 4.77 3.19
CA LEU A 142 -3.38 5.28 4.42
C LEU A 142 -3.19 4.34 5.60
N TYR A 143 -3.39 3.04 5.37
CA TYR A 143 -3.16 2.01 6.38
C TYR A 143 -1.72 2.05 6.89
N LEU A 144 -0.72 2.06 5.99
CA LEU A 144 0.68 2.06 6.38
C LEU A 144 1.09 3.36 7.11
N LYS A 145 0.52 4.51 6.75
CA LYS A 145 0.74 5.76 7.48
C LYS A 145 0.22 5.66 8.91
N ALA A 146 -1.00 5.16 9.08
CA ALA A 146 -1.60 4.97 10.41
C ALA A 146 -0.84 3.92 11.23
N GLU A 147 -0.38 2.84 10.61
CA GLU A 147 0.37 1.77 11.27
C GLU A 147 1.75 2.24 11.74
N GLN A 148 2.44 3.07 10.95
CA GLN A 148 3.70 3.70 11.36
C GLN A 148 3.49 4.64 12.55
N GLU A 149 2.41 5.43 12.55
CA GLU A 149 2.07 6.30 13.68
C GLU A 149 1.75 5.47 14.94
N ARG A 150 0.99 4.38 14.80
CA ARG A 150 0.66 3.46 15.90
C ARG A 150 1.92 2.85 16.53
N GLN A 151 2.88 2.43 15.71
CA GLN A 151 4.15 1.89 16.18
C GLN A 151 5.03 2.96 16.84
N HIS A 152 5.07 4.17 16.28
CA HIS A 152 5.78 5.30 16.90
C HIS A 152 5.17 5.67 18.26
N GLY A 153 3.84 5.73 18.34
CA GLY A 153 3.11 5.97 19.58
C GLY A 153 3.43 4.92 20.65
N TYR A 154 3.45 3.64 20.29
CA TYR A 154 3.83 2.57 21.22
C TYR A 154 5.24 2.74 21.80
N LEU A 155 6.23 3.12 20.96
CA LEU A 155 7.60 3.36 21.44
C LEU A 155 7.72 4.62 22.30
N LYS A 156 6.87 5.62 22.06
CA LYS A 156 6.87 6.88 22.79
C LYS A 156 6.16 6.76 24.14
N ASP A 157 4.99 6.14 24.15
CA ASP A 157 4.12 6.03 25.33
C ASP A 157 4.55 4.85 26.23
N GLY A 158 5.27 3.88 25.65
CA GLY A 158 5.68 2.65 26.31
C GLY A 158 4.63 1.53 26.17
N PRO A 159 4.89 0.36 26.79
CA PRO A 159 3.97 -0.77 26.75
C PRO A 159 2.59 -0.40 27.33
N TYR A 160 1.52 -0.72 26.60
CA TYR A 160 0.15 -0.50 27.08
C TYR A 160 -0.28 -1.47 28.18
N ILE A 161 0.47 -2.55 28.37
CA ILE A 161 0.27 -3.51 29.46
C ILE A 161 1.11 -3.09 30.66
N SER A 162 0.49 -2.97 31.83
CA SER A 162 1.21 -2.67 33.06
C SER A 162 2.02 -3.89 33.53
N ALA A 163 3.09 -3.64 34.29
CA ALA A 163 3.91 -4.73 34.83
C ALA A 163 3.09 -5.67 35.74
N GLU A 164 2.16 -5.12 36.52
CA GLU A 164 1.28 -5.90 37.40
C GLU A 164 0.35 -6.82 36.61
N GLU A 165 -0.30 -6.32 35.55
CA GLU A 165 -1.14 -7.12 34.66
C GLU A 165 -0.32 -8.20 33.93
N ALA A 166 0.89 -7.87 33.47
CA ALA A 166 1.78 -8.81 32.82
C ALA A 166 2.17 -9.96 33.75
N VAL A 167 2.51 -9.64 35.02
CA VAL A 167 2.79 -10.65 36.05
C VAL A 167 1.56 -11.49 36.33
N ALA A 168 0.38 -10.89 36.46
CA ALA A 168 -0.86 -11.62 36.69
C ALA A 168 -1.18 -12.61 35.56
N ILE A 169 -1.05 -12.18 34.29
CA ILE A 169 -1.25 -13.04 33.12
C ILE A 169 -0.22 -14.17 33.10
N TYR A 170 1.04 -13.86 33.37
CA TYR A 170 2.12 -14.85 33.41
C TYR A 170 1.88 -15.90 34.51
N THR A 171 1.62 -15.47 35.74
CA THR A 171 1.36 -16.35 36.88
C THR A 171 0.12 -17.21 36.66
N ALA A 172 -0.96 -16.64 36.12
CA ALA A 172 -2.16 -17.42 35.77
C ALA A 172 -1.87 -18.50 34.72
N THR A 173 -1.06 -18.17 33.72
CA THR A 173 -0.65 -19.12 32.67
C THR A 173 0.23 -20.24 33.24
N VAL A 174 1.18 -19.92 34.12
CA VAL A 174 2.04 -20.91 34.79
C VAL A 174 1.21 -21.88 35.62
N HIS A 175 0.35 -21.36 36.51
CA HIS A 175 -0.51 -22.22 37.33
C HIS A 175 -1.46 -23.08 36.51
N TRP A 176 -1.99 -22.56 35.40
CA TRP A 176 -2.79 -23.36 34.48
C TRP A 176 -1.97 -24.51 33.88
N LEU A 177 -0.78 -24.26 33.35
CA LEU A 177 0.07 -25.29 32.76
C LEU A 177 0.52 -26.35 33.79
N GLU A 178 0.88 -25.93 35.00
CA GLU A 178 1.21 -26.82 36.12
C GLU A 178 0.03 -27.72 36.50
N SER A 179 -1.18 -27.16 36.58
CA SER A 179 -2.41 -27.92 36.90
C SER A 179 -2.71 -28.99 35.85
N ARG A 180 -2.35 -28.72 34.60
CA ARG A 180 -2.50 -29.65 33.46
C ARG A 180 -1.32 -30.62 33.34
N LYS A 181 -0.30 -30.50 34.21
CA LYS A 181 0.96 -31.27 34.15
C LYS A 181 1.60 -31.20 32.76
N PHE A 182 1.54 -30.03 32.13
CA PHE A 182 2.06 -29.82 30.78
C PHE A 182 3.59 -29.99 30.77
N ALA A 183 4.09 -30.85 29.89
CA ALA A 183 5.52 -31.00 29.65
C ALA A 183 5.95 -30.03 28.53
N PRO A 184 7.03 -29.24 28.72
CA PRO A 184 7.55 -28.39 27.65
C PRO A 184 7.92 -29.20 26.40
N ILE A 185 7.74 -28.57 25.23
CA ILE A 185 8.00 -29.19 23.93
C ILE A 185 9.47 -29.64 23.83
N PRO A 186 9.75 -30.92 23.48
CA PRO A 186 11.10 -31.49 23.48
C PRO A 186 11.99 -30.93 22.35
N PRO A 187 13.32 -31.05 22.47
CA PRO A 187 14.25 -30.48 21.49
C PRO A 187 14.24 -31.19 20.12
N LEU A 188 14.69 -30.45 19.10
CA LEU A 188 14.68 -30.69 17.64
C LEU A 188 15.26 -32.02 17.09
N SER A 189 15.61 -33.00 17.90
CA SER A 189 16.04 -34.32 17.40
C SER A 189 14.85 -35.27 17.38
N TYR A 190 14.05 -35.17 16.30
CA TYR A 190 12.77 -35.85 16.24
C TYR A 190 12.73 -36.95 15.17
N LYS A 191 12.14 -38.10 15.53
CA LYS A 191 12.06 -39.28 14.64
C LYS A 191 11.18 -39.05 13.41
N HIS A 192 10.35 -38.01 13.42
CA HIS A 192 9.41 -37.70 12.33
C HIS A 192 9.74 -36.41 11.57
N ASP A 193 10.95 -35.85 11.74
CA ASP A 193 11.40 -34.62 11.06
C ASP A 193 11.12 -34.64 9.55
N THR A 194 11.46 -35.74 8.87
CA THR A 194 11.25 -35.88 7.42
C THR A 194 9.77 -35.86 7.04
N LYS A 195 8.89 -36.45 7.88
CA LYS A 195 7.45 -36.45 7.62
C LYS A 195 6.85 -35.05 7.79
N LEU A 196 7.27 -34.34 8.84
CA LEU A 196 6.84 -32.95 9.09
C LEU A 196 7.31 -32.02 7.98
N LEU A 197 8.54 -32.21 7.48
CA LEU A 197 9.04 -31.45 6.33
C LEU A 197 8.19 -31.69 5.08
N VAL A 198 7.86 -32.94 4.77
CA VAL A 198 7.01 -33.25 3.60
C VAL A 198 5.66 -32.56 3.71
N LEU A 199 4.98 -32.64 4.87
CA LEU A 199 3.70 -31.95 5.10
C LEU A 199 3.83 -30.42 4.93
N ALA A 200 4.91 -29.83 5.46
CA ALA A 200 5.18 -28.41 5.31
C ALA A 200 5.37 -28.00 3.84
N LEU A 201 6.15 -28.78 3.08
CA LEU A 201 6.41 -28.52 1.67
C LEU A 201 5.16 -28.74 0.79
N GLU A 202 4.28 -29.69 1.13
CA GLU A 202 3.00 -29.90 0.45
C GLU A 202 2.09 -28.68 0.62
N LYS A 203 1.90 -28.21 1.85
CA LYS A 203 1.14 -26.99 2.17
C LYS A 203 1.66 -25.76 1.43
N LEU A 204 2.99 -25.64 1.29
CA LEU A 204 3.59 -24.55 0.52
C LEU A 204 3.35 -24.69 -0.98
N LYS A 205 3.40 -25.91 -1.53
CA LYS A 205 3.20 -26.19 -2.96
C LYS A 205 1.76 -25.91 -3.40
N GLU A 206 0.76 -26.22 -2.57
CA GLU A 206 -0.66 -25.94 -2.86
C GLU A 206 -0.92 -24.47 -3.17
N ALA A 207 -0.27 -23.56 -2.44
CA ALA A 207 -0.40 -22.11 -2.64
C ALA A 207 0.11 -21.62 -4.02
N TYR A 208 0.90 -22.44 -4.73
CA TYR A 208 1.51 -22.12 -6.01
C TYR A 208 0.92 -22.91 -7.20
N SER A 209 0.12 -23.95 -6.96
CA SER A 209 -0.43 -24.85 -7.98
C SER A 209 -1.27 -24.14 -9.06
N VAL A 210 -1.87 -22.98 -8.73
CA VAL A 210 -2.78 -22.22 -9.61
C VAL A 210 -2.05 -21.23 -10.53
N LYS A 211 -0.75 -20.96 -10.32
CA LYS A 211 -0.03 -19.89 -11.05
C LYS A 211 0.71 -20.43 -12.27
N GLY A 212 0.33 -19.95 -13.47
CA GLY A 212 0.96 -20.32 -14.74
C GLY A 212 2.36 -19.72 -15.00
N ARG A 213 2.97 -19.03 -14.04
CA ARG A 213 4.36 -18.53 -14.14
C ARG A 213 5.15 -18.93 -12.91
N SER A 214 6.27 -19.60 -13.15
CA SER A 214 7.16 -20.04 -12.08
C SER A 214 8.02 -18.89 -11.56
N ASN A 215 8.05 -18.74 -10.24
CA ASN A 215 8.86 -17.77 -9.54
C ASN A 215 10.04 -18.50 -8.87
N GLN A 216 11.10 -17.76 -8.51
CA GLN A 216 12.24 -18.30 -7.76
C GLN A 216 11.80 -19.09 -6.51
N SER A 217 10.74 -18.65 -5.82
CA SER A 217 10.19 -19.33 -4.65
C SER A 217 9.73 -20.78 -4.91
N GLN A 218 9.30 -21.11 -6.14
CA GLN A 218 8.92 -22.49 -6.47
C GLN A 218 10.15 -23.39 -6.62
N ARG A 219 11.24 -22.85 -7.18
CA ARG A 219 12.51 -23.59 -7.35
C ARG A 219 13.12 -23.96 -5.99
N ASP A 220 13.05 -23.05 -5.03
CA ASP A 220 13.57 -23.30 -3.68
C ASP A 220 12.77 -24.40 -2.95
N ILE A 221 11.47 -24.53 -3.22
CA ILE A 221 10.62 -25.63 -2.70
C ILE A 221 10.98 -26.95 -3.37
N GLU A 222 11.19 -26.97 -4.69
CA GLU A 222 11.63 -28.17 -5.43
C GLU A 222 12.98 -28.67 -4.91
N GLN A 223 13.95 -27.78 -4.71
CA GLN A 223 15.26 -28.13 -4.13
C GLN A 223 15.13 -28.75 -2.73
N ALA A 224 14.15 -28.31 -1.93
CA ALA A 224 13.89 -28.88 -0.61
C ALA A 224 13.35 -30.32 -0.67
N TYR A 225 12.66 -30.70 -1.75
CA TYR A 225 12.24 -32.09 -1.99
C TYR A 225 13.41 -32.97 -2.42
N ASP A 226 14.32 -32.45 -3.24
CA ASP A 226 15.46 -33.21 -3.74
C ASP A 226 16.43 -33.59 -2.61
N ASN A 227 16.70 -32.65 -1.69
CA ASN A 227 17.67 -32.83 -0.59
C ASN A 227 17.06 -32.53 0.80
N PRO A 228 16.19 -33.39 1.35
CA PRO A 228 15.46 -33.11 2.60
C PRO A 228 16.38 -33.05 3.83
N HIS A 229 17.45 -33.84 3.90
CA HIS A 229 18.38 -33.84 5.04
C HIS A 229 19.19 -32.55 5.15
N GLU A 230 19.67 -32.04 4.01
CA GLU A 230 20.38 -30.75 3.95
C GLU A 230 19.42 -29.61 4.32
N CYS A 231 18.19 -29.65 3.80
CA CYS A 231 17.16 -28.66 4.10
C CYS A 231 16.81 -28.65 5.60
N LEU A 232 16.65 -29.82 6.23
CA LEU A 232 16.44 -29.93 7.68
C LEU A 232 17.62 -29.38 8.47
N SER A 233 18.86 -29.70 8.09
CA SER A 233 20.05 -29.16 8.75
C SER A 233 20.07 -27.64 8.69
N ARG A 234 19.75 -27.07 7.52
CA ARG A 234 19.61 -25.62 7.32
C ARG A 234 18.52 -25.04 8.22
N ILE A 235 17.31 -25.61 8.23
CA ILE A 235 16.19 -25.17 9.08
C ILE A 235 16.60 -25.13 10.55
N LYS A 236 17.19 -26.23 11.06
CA LYS A 236 17.64 -26.32 12.47
C LYS A 236 18.72 -25.28 12.78
N CYS A 237 19.66 -25.08 11.86
CA CYS A 237 20.68 -24.04 12.01
C CYS A 237 20.07 -22.63 12.09
N LEU A 238 19.09 -22.31 11.23
CA LEU A 238 18.39 -21.03 11.26
C LEU A 238 17.61 -20.82 12.55
N LEU A 239 16.90 -21.85 13.04
CA LEU A 239 16.18 -21.78 14.33
C LEU A 239 17.13 -21.49 15.50
N LEU A 240 18.35 -22.03 15.49
CA LEU A 240 19.34 -21.81 16.54
C LEU A 240 20.01 -20.43 16.42
N THR A 241 20.40 -20.01 15.22
CA THR A 241 21.33 -18.88 15.01
C THR A 241 20.65 -17.58 14.60
N GLN A 242 19.56 -17.62 13.84
CA GLN A 242 18.95 -16.43 13.24
C GLN A 242 18.01 -15.73 14.24
N ARG A 243 18.23 -14.43 14.47
CA ARG A 243 17.36 -13.55 15.29
C ARG A 243 16.96 -12.26 14.58
N ALA A 244 17.56 -11.99 13.41
CA ALA A 244 17.23 -10.89 12.52
C ALA A 244 16.82 -11.47 11.16
N PHE A 245 15.70 -10.99 10.63
CA PHE A 245 15.06 -11.51 9.41
C PHE A 245 15.00 -10.42 8.34
N LYS A 246 14.76 -10.82 7.08
CA LYS A 246 14.58 -9.86 6.00
C LYS A 246 13.23 -9.13 6.09
N GLU A 247 13.10 -8.05 5.34
CA GLU A 247 11.83 -7.31 5.28
C GLU A 247 10.72 -8.18 4.69
N SER A 248 9.54 -8.10 5.31
CA SER A 248 8.33 -8.73 4.80
C SER A 248 7.55 -7.73 3.94
N GLY A 249 7.28 -8.09 2.69
CA GLY A 249 6.41 -7.30 1.83
C GLY A 249 4.97 -7.36 2.30
N ILE A 250 4.22 -6.26 2.13
CA ILE A 250 2.78 -6.24 2.41
C ILE A 250 1.99 -5.81 1.17
N LYS A 251 0.97 -6.58 0.86
CA LYS A 251 -0.03 -6.30 -0.17
C LYS A 251 -1.41 -6.43 0.46
N PHE A 252 -2.43 -5.90 -0.19
CA PHE A 252 -3.81 -6.08 0.25
C PHE A 252 -4.60 -6.84 -0.82
N PHE A 253 -5.31 -7.86 -0.37
CA PHE A 253 -6.34 -8.52 -1.15
C PHE A 253 -7.68 -7.80 -0.92
N ASP A 254 -8.28 -7.32 -2.00
CA ASP A 254 -9.55 -6.59 -1.95
C ASP A 254 -10.71 -7.55 -2.18
N THR A 255 -11.53 -7.74 -1.13
CA THR A 255 -12.79 -8.49 -1.21
C THR A 255 -13.97 -7.63 -1.65
N TYR A 256 -13.69 -6.37 -2.04
CA TYR A 256 -14.65 -5.28 -2.30
C TYR A 256 -15.41 -4.76 -1.07
N ASP A 257 -15.52 -5.57 -0.02
CA ASP A 257 -16.07 -5.17 1.28
C ASP A 257 -14.98 -4.79 2.29
N LYS A 258 -14.05 -5.71 2.54
CA LYS A 258 -12.87 -5.51 3.40
C LYS A 258 -11.55 -5.72 2.67
N LEU A 259 -10.49 -5.15 3.22
CA LEU A 259 -9.12 -5.35 2.75
C LEU A 259 -8.41 -6.33 3.69
N ILE A 260 -7.82 -7.37 3.12
CA ILE A 260 -7.10 -8.40 3.88
C ILE A 260 -5.59 -8.20 3.62
N PRO A 261 -4.77 -7.99 4.66
CA PRO A 261 -3.32 -7.91 4.48
C PRO A 261 -2.76 -9.28 4.05
N CYS A 262 -1.87 -9.26 3.08
CA CYS A 262 -1.17 -10.42 2.56
C CYS A 262 0.34 -10.14 2.63
N TYR A 263 1.03 -10.93 3.44
CA TYR A 263 2.47 -10.79 3.64
C TYR A 263 3.25 -11.65 2.63
N ASP A 264 4.35 -11.09 2.15
CA ASP A 264 5.28 -11.70 1.21
C ASP A 264 6.61 -11.90 1.95
N ILE A 265 6.85 -13.14 2.38
CA ILE A 265 8.00 -13.54 3.21
C ILE A 265 9.04 -14.22 2.31
N GLU A 266 10.32 -14.11 2.66
CA GLU A 266 11.39 -14.77 1.92
C GLU A 266 11.17 -16.30 1.85
N PRO A 267 11.41 -16.97 0.70
CA PRO A 267 11.12 -18.40 0.56
C PRO A 267 11.82 -19.30 1.57
N VAL A 268 13.08 -19.02 1.91
CA VAL A 268 13.86 -19.82 2.88
C VAL A 268 13.31 -19.70 4.30
N GLU A 269 12.97 -18.47 4.72
CA GLU A 269 12.32 -18.21 6.00
C GLU A 269 10.94 -18.89 6.04
N LYS A 270 10.18 -18.80 4.95
CA LYS A 270 8.86 -19.43 4.82
C LYS A 270 8.88 -20.96 4.94
N ILE A 271 9.90 -21.64 4.41
CA ILE A 271 10.08 -23.09 4.58
C ILE A 271 10.37 -23.43 6.05
N THR A 272 11.21 -22.62 6.69
CA THR A 272 11.57 -22.78 8.11
C THR A 272 10.33 -22.58 9.00
N ASP A 273 9.54 -21.55 8.75
CA ASP A 273 8.30 -21.25 9.47
C ASP A 273 7.25 -22.34 9.26
N ALA A 274 7.09 -22.84 8.02
CA ALA A 274 6.15 -23.91 7.73
C ALA A 274 6.53 -25.22 8.43
N TYR A 275 7.84 -25.52 8.50
CA TYR A 275 8.33 -26.67 9.26
C TYR A 275 8.06 -26.50 10.76
N LEU A 276 8.37 -25.33 11.32
CA LEU A 276 8.14 -25.03 12.73
C LEU A 276 6.65 -25.08 13.09
N ASP A 277 5.77 -24.57 12.22
CA ASP A 277 4.31 -24.70 12.33
C ASP A 277 3.90 -26.17 12.44
N GLN A 278 4.33 -27.03 11.52
CA GLN A 278 4.01 -28.46 11.58
C GLN A 278 4.56 -29.14 12.84
N PHE A 279 5.76 -28.77 13.29
CA PHE A 279 6.35 -29.31 14.52
C PHE A 279 5.57 -28.90 15.77
N LEU A 280 5.26 -27.61 15.93
CA LEU A 280 4.56 -27.08 17.10
C LEU A 280 3.10 -27.54 17.20
N PHE A 281 2.44 -27.83 16.08
CA PHE A 281 1.08 -28.37 16.09
C PHE A 281 1.03 -29.89 16.30
N PHE A 282 2.13 -30.57 16.01
CA PHE A 282 2.23 -32.01 16.20
C PHE A 282 2.51 -32.37 17.67
N GLU A 283 3.40 -31.62 18.32
CA GLU A 283 3.74 -31.76 19.75
C GLU A 283 2.65 -31.20 20.68
#